data_AF-A0A016WP73-F1
#
_entry.id   AF-A0A016WP73-F1
#
_cell.length_a   1.000
_cell.length_b   1.000
_cell.length_c   1.000
_cell.angle_alpha   90.00
_cell.angle_beta   90.00
_cell.angle_gamma   90.00
#
_symmetry.space_group_name_H-M   'P 1'
#
loop_
_entity.id
_entity.type
_entity.pdbx_description
1 polymer ?
#
loop_
_entity_poly.entity_id
_entity_poly.type
_entity_poly.pdbx_seq_one_letter_code
_entity_poly.pdbx_strand_id
1 'polypeptide(L)'
;MGDFNFPDIQWRDTPTAKSKNSNSFITFCNDHNFYQMVCNPTHLSNILDLVLCNQENLVKSLKIEPPIGNSDHATVFFEHELPQETPPFVLRRKYKSAN
;
A
#
# COMPACT_ATOMS: atom_id res chain seq x y z
N MET A 1 4.43 0.54 -3.42
CA MET A 1 3.48 1.06 -4.42
C MET A 1 4.15 1.05 -5.78
N GLY A 2 3.41 0.84 -6.86
CA GLY A 2 3.93 0.94 -8.23
C GLY A 2 2.95 0.41 -9.27
N ASP A 3 3.27 0.62 -10.54
CA ASP A 3 2.55 0.05 -11.70
C ASP A 3 3.06 -1.37 -12.01
N PHE A 4 2.18 -2.36 -11.93
CA PHE A 4 2.50 -3.77 -12.15
C PHE A 4 2.03 -4.31 -13.50
N ASN A 5 1.21 -3.57 -14.26
CA ASN A 5 0.77 -3.95 -15.60
C ASN A 5 0.14 -5.35 -15.73
N PHE A 6 -0.75 -5.72 -14.80
CA PHE A 6 -1.54 -6.96 -14.88
C PHE A 6 -3.04 -6.68 -15.14
N PRO A 7 -3.43 -6.32 -16.38
CA PRO A 7 -4.80 -5.90 -16.70
C PRO A 7 -5.83 -7.03 -16.64
N ASP A 8 -5.41 -8.29 -16.65
CA ASP A 8 -6.31 -9.45 -16.58
C ASP A 8 -6.62 -9.89 -15.14
N ILE A 9 -5.99 -9.29 -14.13
CA ILE A 9 -6.32 -9.55 -12.73
C ILE A 9 -7.64 -8.86 -12.38
N GLN A 10 -8.56 -9.65 -11.83
CA GLN A 10 -9.79 -9.17 -11.22
C GLN A 10 -9.58 -9.04 -9.72
N TRP A 11 -9.27 -7.83 -9.24
CA TRP A 11 -9.13 -7.52 -7.83
C TRP A 11 -10.50 -7.54 -7.15
N ARG A 12 -10.80 -8.64 -6.44
CA ARG A 12 -11.95 -8.85 -5.56
C ARG A 12 -11.45 -9.48 -4.26
N ASP A 13 -12.35 -9.80 -3.32
CA ASP A 13 -12.02 -10.51 -2.07
C ASP A 13 -11.12 -11.74 -2.29
N THR A 14 -11.37 -12.48 -3.38
CA THR A 14 -10.43 -13.48 -3.91
C THR A 14 -10.00 -13.06 -5.32
N PRO A 15 -8.76 -12.56 -5.49
CA PRO A 15 -8.27 -12.14 -6.79
C PRO A 15 -8.10 -13.35 -7.73
N THR A 16 -8.49 -13.18 -8.98
CA THR A 16 -8.34 -14.20 -10.03
C THR A 16 -7.78 -13.59 -11.30
N ALA A 17 -7.09 -14.40 -12.09
CA ALA A 17 -6.55 -13.97 -13.38
C ALA A 17 -6.62 -15.08 -14.43
N LYS A 18 -6.53 -14.72 -15.71
CA LYS A 18 -6.55 -15.68 -16.81
C LYS A 18 -5.14 -16.14 -17.18
N SER A 19 -4.16 -15.25 -17.10
CA SER A 19 -2.80 -15.54 -17.49
C SER A 19 -2.04 -16.25 -16.38
N LYS A 20 -1.06 -17.08 -16.76
CA LYS A 20 -0.21 -17.79 -15.80
C LYS A 20 0.61 -16.81 -14.95
N ASN A 21 1.14 -15.76 -15.57
CA ASN A 21 1.99 -14.77 -14.89
C ASN A 21 1.21 -14.01 -13.82
N SER A 22 0.00 -13.54 -14.15
CA SER A 22 -0.88 -12.85 -13.20
C SER A 22 -1.30 -13.77 -12.05
N ASN A 23 -1.59 -15.05 -12.33
CA ASN A 23 -1.85 -16.03 -11.27
C ASN A 23 -0.61 -16.25 -10.38
N SER A 24 0.59 -16.34 -10.96
CA SER A 24 1.82 -16.44 -10.18
C SER A 24 2.06 -15.21 -9.29
N PHE A 25 1.70 -14.01 -9.77
CA PHE A 25 1.77 -12.79 -8.96
C PHE A 25 0.76 -12.80 -7.81
N ILE A 26 -0.48 -13.24 -8.07
CA ILE A 26 -1.49 -13.43 -7.01
C ILE A 26 -0.99 -14.43 -5.96
N THR A 27 -0.44 -15.57 -6.39
CA THR A 27 0.14 -16.56 -5.47
C THR A 27 1.28 -15.95 -4.65
N PHE A 28 2.19 -15.19 -5.27
CA PHE A 28 3.25 -14.48 -4.56
C PHE A 28 2.69 -13.53 -3.49
N CYS A 29 1.65 -12.73 -3.81
CA CYS A 29 1.02 -11.85 -2.83
C CYS A 29 0.44 -12.65 -1.65
N ASN A 30 -0.23 -13.76 -1.93
CA ASN A 30 -0.82 -14.62 -0.88
C ASN A 30 0.26 -15.28 0.00
N ASP A 31 1.32 -15.82 -0.60
CA ASP A 31 2.40 -16.51 0.09
C ASP A 31 3.19 -15.58 1.04
N HIS A 32 3.21 -14.28 0.74
CA HIS A 32 3.88 -13.25 1.53
C HIS A 32 2.92 -12.38 2.37
N ASN A 33 1.64 -12.77 2.48
CA ASN A 33 0.61 -12.02 3.21
C ASN A 33 0.48 -10.56 2.78
N PHE A 34 0.65 -10.27 1.49
CA PHE A 34 0.41 -8.94 0.94
C PHE A 34 -1.06 -8.75 0.58
N TYR A 35 -1.65 -7.71 1.15
CA TYR A 35 -2.94 -7.15 0.80
C TYR A 35 -2.76 -6.07 -0.26
N GLN A 36 -3.57 -6.13 -1.31
CA GLN A 36 -3.68 -5.08 -2.31
C GLN A 36 -4.77 -4.09 -1.84
N MET A 37 -4.43 -2.80 -1.75
CA MET A 37 -5.29 -1.80 -1.10
C MET A 37 -6.10 -0.93 -2.08
N VAL A 38 -5.86 -1.02 -3.40
CA VAL A 38 -6.46 -0.12 -4.39
C VAL A 38 -7.74 -0.73 -4.96
N CYS A 39 -8.89 -0.09 -4.70
CA CYS A 39 -10.21 -0.62 -5.06
C CYS A 39 -10.81 -0.04 -6.35
N ASN A 40 -10.18 0.97 -6.97
CA ASN A 40 -10.72 1.67 -8.13
C ASN A 40 -9.69 1.72 -9.27
N PRO A 41 -10.13 1.71 -10.54
CA PRO A 41 -9.24 1.75 -11.71
C PRO A 41 -8.25 2.91 -11.66
N THR A 42 -6.99 2.64 -12.00
CA THR A 42 -5.91 3.62 -12.08
C THR A 42 -5.51 3.92 -13.52
N HIS A 43 -5.87 3.05 -14.47
CA HIS A 43 -5.71 3.28 -15.90
C HIS A 43 -6.91 2.71 -16.66
N LEU A 44 -7.65 3.58 -17.35
CA LEU A 44 -8.90 3.20 -18.02
C LEU A 44 -9.86 2.46 -17.07
N SER A 45 -10.15 1.18 -17.35
CA SER A 45 -11.01 0.32 -16.53
C SER A 45 -10.22 -0.69 -15.69
N ASN A 46 -8.89 -0.57 -15.64
CA ASN A 46 -8.00 -1.52 -14.99
C ASN A 46 -7.34 -0.92 -13.75
N ILE A 47 -7.06 -1.78 -12.77
CA ILE A 47 -6.27 -1.45 -11.59
C ILE A 47 -4.85 -1.98 -11.84
N LEU A 48 -3.95 -1.09 -12.25
CA LEU A 48 -2.58 -1.44 -12.62
C LEU A 48 -1.56 -0.93 -11.57
N ASP A 49 -1.86 0.21 -10.98
CA ASP A 49 -1.09 0.79 -9.88
C ASP A 49 -1.57 0.20 -8.55
N LEU A 50 -0.68 -0.54 -7.88
CA LEU A 50 -1.00 -1.27 -6.66
C LEU A 50 -0.26 -0.68 -5.46
N VAL A 51 -0.99 -0.61 -4.35
CA VAL A 51 -0.42 -0.44 -3.01
C VAL A 51 -0.51 -1.80 -2.34
N LEU A 52 0.64 -2.45 -2.16
CA LEU A 52 0.76 -3.70 -1.42
C LEU A 52 1.19 -3.40 0.02
N CYS A 53 0.52 -4.01 0.99
CA CYS A 53 0.83 -3.89 2.40
C CYS A 53 0.69 -5.25 3.09
N ASN A 54 1.51 -5.56 4.09
CA ASN A 54 1.36 -6.77 4.90
C ASN A 54 0.44 -6.58 6.13
N GLN A 55 0.01 -5.34 6.38
CA GLN A 55 -0.84 -4.95 7.49
C GLN A 55 -1.82 -3.89 7.00
N GLU A 56 -3.06 -4.28 6.69
CA GLU A 56 -4.07 -3.39 6.10
C GLU A 56 -4.29 -2.09 6.91
N ASN A 57 -4.11 -2.15 8.23
CA ASN A 57 -4.30 -0.98 9.09
C ASN A 57 -3.27 0.12 8.89
N LEU A 58 -2.12 -0.13 8.25
CA LEU A 58 -1.09 0.90 8.02
C LEU A 58 -1.43 1.83 6.86
N VAL A 59 -2.32 1.44 5.95
CA VAL A 59 -2.73 2.28 4.82
C VAL A 59 -4.10 2.88 5.13
N LYS A 60 -4.17 4.22 5.18
CA LYS A 60 -5.37 5.00 5.47
C LYS A 60 -5.72 5.92 4.31
N SER A 61 -6.96 6.39 4.30
CA SER A 61 -7.41 7.49 3.44
C SER A 61 -7.09 7.28 1.94
N LEU A 62 -7.13 6.04 1.45
CA LEU A 62 -6.80 5.72 0.06
C LEU A 62 -7.86 6.29 -0.89
N LYS A 63 -7.42 7.03 -1.91
CA LYS A 63 -8.26 7.69 -2.91
C LYS A 63 -7.61 7.62 -4.27
N ILE A 64 -8.45 7.50 -5.29
CA ILE A 64 -8.05 7.68 -6.68
C ILE A 64 -8.49 9.07 -7.12
N GLU A 65 -7.52 9.88 -7.50
CA GLU A 65 -7.70 11.28 -7.92
C GLU A 65 -7.40 11.42 -9.41
N PRO A 66 -7.82 12.53 -10.06
CA PRO A 66 -7.52 12.77 -11.47
C PRO A 66 -6.02 12.65 -11.81
N PRO A 67 -5.70 12.32 -13.07
CA PRO A 67 -4.32 12.31 -13.55
C PRO A 67 -3.59 13.64 -13.34
N ILE A 68 -2.28 13.57 -13.08
CA ILE A 68 -1.42 14.75 -13.03
C ILE A 68 -1.02 15.13 -14.46
N GLY A 69 -1.37 16.35 -14.87
CA GLY A 69 -1.04 16.86 -16.21
C GLY A 69 -1.74 16.09 -17.33
N ASN A 70 -0.96 15.61 -18.30
CA ASN A 70 -1.46 14.84 -19.45
C ASN A 70 -1.28 13.32 -19.27
N SER A 71 -1.07 12.85 -18.04
CA SER A 71 -0.98 11.42 -17.73
C SER A 71 -2.31 10.72 -18.10
N ASP A 72 -2.21 9.50 -18.60
CA ASP A 72 -3.35 8.59 -18.79
C ASP A 72 -3.62 7.71 -17.56
N HIS A 73 -2.69 7.67 -16.60
CA HIS A 73 -2.89 7.08 -15.28
C HIS A 73 -3.47 8.11 -14.29
N ALA A 74 -4.48 7.69 -13.54
CA ALA A 74 -5.03 8.39 -12.39
C ALA A 74 -4.05 8.38 -11.21
N THR A 75 -4.20 9.35 -10.31
CA THR A 75 -3.31 9.52 -9.17
C THR A 75 -3.79 8.65 -8.01
N VAL A 76 -2.90 7.85 -7.42
CA VAL A 76 -3.19 7.09 -6.19
C VAL A 76 -2.68 7.88 -4.98
N PHE A 77 -3.60 8.37 -4.15
CA PHE A 77 -3.29 9.03 -2.89
C PHE A 77 -3.60 8.10 -1.72
N PHE A 78 -2.73 8.02 -0.72
CA PHE A 78 -2.97 7.31 0.53
C PHE A 78 -2.07 7.85 1.63
N GLU A 79 -2.47 7.63 2.88
CA GLU A 79 -1.68 7.94 4.07
C GLU A 79 -1.08 6.64 4.63
N HIS A 80 0.20 6.66 5.00
CA HIS A 80 0.86 5.52 5.62
C HIS A 80 1.11 5.82 7.10
N GLU A 81 0.46 5.08 7.99
CA GLU A 81 0.64 5.17 9.43
C GLU A 81 1.94 4.44 9.82
N LEU A 82 2.91 5.18 10.35
CA LEU A 82 4.16 4.61 10.85
C LEU A 82 4.03 4.37 12.35
N PRO A 83 4.30 3.15 12.86
CA PRO A 83 4.40 2.92 14.29
C PRO A 83 5.50 3.80 14.87
N GLN A 84 5.16 4.71 15.78
CA GLN A 84 6.15 5.50 16.51
C GLN A 84 6.39 4.84 17.86
N GLU A 85 7.58 4.25 18.05
CA GLU A 85 8.03 3.89 19.39
C GLU A 85 8.34 5.17 20.15
N THR A 86 7.55 5.50 21.17
CA THR A 86 7.96 6.54 22.12
C THR A 86 9.15 6.00 22.93
N PRO A 87 10.35 6.58 22.83
CA PRO A 87 11.48 6.12 23.62
C PRO A 87 11.12 6.23 25.10
N PRO A 88 11.48 5.24 25.95
CA PRO A 88 11.18 5.30 27.36
C PRO A 88 11.83 6.57 27.96
N PHE A 89 11.04 7.35 28.69
CA PHE A 89 11.55 8.50 29.42
C PHE A 89 12.53 8.01 30.49
N VAL A 90 13.83 8.21 30.26
CA VAL A 90 14.86 7.90 31.26
C VAL A 90 15.09 9.14 32.12
N LEU A 91 14.55 9.15 33.33
CA LEU A 91 14.86 10.16 34.34
C LEU A 91 16.34 10.01 34.76
N ARG A 92 17.25 10.71 34.07
CA ARG A 92 18.65 10.80 34.50
C ARG A 92 18.74 11.79 35.66
N ARG A 93 19.07 11.28 36.85
CA ARG A 93 19.32 12.11 38.05
C ARG A 93 20.44 13.12 37.72
N LYS A 94 20.13 14.42 37.75
CA LYS A 94 21.13 15.47 37.61
C LYS A 94 21.87 15.62 38.94
N TYR A 95 23.11 15.12 39.01
CA TYR A 95 23.97 15.25 40.20
C TYR A 95 24.59 16.65 40.36
N LYS A 96 24.26 17.62 39.49
CA LYS A 96 24.86 18.98 39.47
C LYS A 96 24.21 19.97 40.45
N SER A 97 23.28 19.55 41.28
CA SER A 97 22.57 20.44 42.22
C SER A 97 22.46 19.86 43.63
N ALA A 98 23.33 18.91 44.00
CA ALA A 98 23.50 18.48 45.39
C ALA A 98 24.59 19.35 46.03
N ASN A 99 24.20 20.50 46.56
CA ASN A 99 24.95 21.28 47.54
C ASN A 99 24.15 21.30 48.84
#